data_AF-A0A419FW28-F1
#
_entry.id   AF-A0A419FW28-F1
#
_cell.length_a   1.000
_cell.length_b   1.000
_cell.length_c   1.000
_cell.angle_alpha   90.00
_cell.angle_beta   90.00
_cell.angle_gamma   90.00
#
_symmetry.space_group_name_H-M   'P 1'
#
loop_
_entity.id
_entity.type
_entity.pdbx_description
1 polymer ?
#
loop_
_entity_poly.entity_id
_entity_poly.type
_entity_poly.pdbx_seq_one_letter_code
_entity_poly.pdbx_strand_id
1 'polypeptide(L)'
;MSGKKFSIEDAIKFGWGTVKDNFRFFAGLLVVAFLIENLPVMIANYVRNAFPLVSFVLYLASWFLGFVIQMGLIKVSLKFCDGIKGQMDDLLSSFDRLPAFIAGSMVYALIIIGGLMLFIVPGVIWGIRFSMFPYFILEKGLGPIEALKASGETTAGAKWDLFLLWLLLGLINLAGVIVFVIGLFVTIPVAMVAYTYAYRKLAGDIEMKRPEYNI
;
A
#
# COMPACT_ATOMS: atom_id res chain seq x y z
N MET A 1 -30.36 -0.04 6.10
CA MET A 1 -29.40 -0.08 4.99
C MET A 1 -28.22 0.80 5.37
N SER A 2 -27.09 0.21 5.79
CA SER A 2 -25.88 0.99 6.07
C SER A 2 -25.41 1.61 4.76
N GLY A 3 -25.52 2.94 4.63
CA GLY A 3 -25.05 3.65 3.45
C GLY A 3 -23.57 3.34 3.23
N LYS A 4 -23.21 2.90 2.02
CA LYS A 4 -21.82 2.66 1.63
C LYS A 4 -20.99 3.89 1.97
N LYS A 5 -19.86 3.69 2.65
CA LYS A 5 -18.98 4.81 3.04
C LYS A 5 -18.22 5.38 1.86
N PHE A 6 -17.96 4.56 0.85
CA PHE A 6 -17.43 4.97 -0.43
C PHE A 6 -17.97 4.07 -1.55
N SER A 7 -17.91 4.54 -2.79
CA SER A 7 -18.27 3.74 -3.96
C SER A 7 -17.04 2.98 -4.49
N ILE A 8 -17.11 1.64 -4.47
CA ILE A 8 -16.08 0.75 -5.05
C ILE A 8 -15.93 1.01 -6.55
N GLU A 9 -17.05 1.26 -7.24
CA GLU A 9 -17.06 1.57 -8.66
C GLU A 9 -16.32 2.87 -8.95
N ASP A 10 -16.55 3.92 -8.15
CA ASP A 10 -15.86 5.20 -8.31
C ASP A 10 -14.37 5.04 -8.05
N ALA A 11 -13.98 4.25 -7.03
CA ALA A 11 -12.58 3.97 -6.72
C ALA A 11 -11.86 3.31 -7.90
N ILE A 12 -12.51 2.31 -8.53
CA ILE A 12 -11.95 1.58 -9.67
C ILE A 12 -11.92 2.47 -10.91
N LYS A 13 -12.99 3.21 -11.20
CA LYS A 13 -13.04 4.17 -12.31
C LYS A 13 -11.97 5.24 -12.16
N PHE A 14 -11.79 5.77 -10.95
CA PHE A 14 -10.75 6.75 -10.64
C PHE A 14 -9.35 6.16 -10.86
N GLY A 15 -9.08 4.96 -10.34
CA GLY A 15 -7.80 4.26 -10.55
C GLY A 15 -7.51 4.02 -12.02
N TRP A 16 -8.48 3.52 -12.78
CA TRP A 16 -8.33 3.31 -14.23
C TRP A 16 -8.11 4.58 -15.03
N GLY A 17 -8.90 5.63 -14.77
CA GLY A 17 -8.74 6.93 -15.43
C GLY A 17 -7.36 7.52 -15.17
N THR A 18 -6.95 7.57 -13.89
CA THR A 18 -5.65 8.12 -13.47
C THR A 18 -4.49 7.40 -14.14
N VAL A 19 -4.50 6.06 -14.16
CA VAL A 19 -3.42 5.26 -14.75
C VAL A 19 -3.43 5.37 -16.27
N LYS A 20 -4.59 5.41 -16.90
CA LYS A 20 -4.71 5.59 -18.35
C LYS A 20 -4.12 6.93 -18.80
N ASP A 21 -4.44 8.00 -18.09
CA ASP A 21 -3.97 9.36 -18.42
C ASP A 21 -2.47 9.54 -18.14
N ASN A 22 -1.91 8.71 -17.26
CA ASN A 22 -0.51 8.81 -16.82
C ASN A 22 0.27 7.50 -17.07
N PHE A 23 -0.12 6.72 -18.08
CA PHE A 23 0.38 5.34 -18.25
C PHE A 23 1.91 5.25 -18.34
N ARG A 24 2.54 6.16 -19.08
CA ARG A 24 4.01 6.19 -19.22
C ARG A 24 4.71 6.42 -17.88
N PHE A 25 4.15 7.26 -17.03
CA PHE A 25 4.69 7.52 -15.70
C PHE A 25 4.59 6.26 -14.84
N PHE A 26 3.42 5.63 -14.75
CA PHE A 26 3.24 4.42 -13.93
C PHE A 26 4.03 3.22 -14.45
N ALA A 27 4.12 3.04 -15.77
CA ALA A 27 4.97 2.01 -16.37
C ALA A 27 6.44 2.22 -16.00
N GLY A 28 6.95 3.45 -16.15
CA GLY A 28 8.31 3.81 -15.75
C GLY A 28 8.54 3.62 -14.24
N LEU A 29 7.59 4.07 -13.41
CA LEU A 29 7.62 3.94 -11.95
C LEU A 29 7.76 2.47 -11.54
N LEU A 30 6.96 1.59 -12.14
CA LEU A 30 7.01 0.16 -11.83
C LEU A 30 8.27 -0.53 -12.35
N VAL A 31 8.81 -0.13 -13.50
CA VAL A 31 10.11 -0.63 -13.98
C VAL A 31 11.21 -0.23 -12.99
N VAL A 32 11.24 1.03 -12.56
CA VAL A 32 12.23 1.51 -11.58
C VAL A 32 12.09 0.79 -10.25
N ALA A 33 10.86 0.69 -9.72
CA ALA A 33 10.57 -0.05 -8.50
C ALA A 33 11.02 -1.52 -8.60
N PHE A 34 10.67 -2.20 -9.69
CA PHE A 34 11.07 -3.59 -9.93
C PHE A 34 12.59 -3.76 -9.94
N LEU A 35 13.31 -2.88 -10.64
CA LEU A 35 14.77 -2.93 -10.71
C LEU A 35 15.41 -2.67 -9.35
N ILE A 36 14.94 -1.69 -8.59
CA ILE A 36 15.46 -1.38 -7.25
C ILE A 36 15.28 -2.57 -6.31
N GLU A 37 14.13 -3.25 -6.37
CA GLU A 37 13.85 -4.39 -5.50
C GLU A 37 14.61 -5.66 -5.91
N ASN A 38 14.71 -5.94 -7.21
CA ASN A 38 15.16 -7.26 -7.68
C ASN A 38 16.64 -7.31 -8.08
N LEU A 39 17.23 -6.19 -8.50
CA LEU A 39 18.63 -6.18 -8.95
C LEU A 39 19.60 -6.59 -7.84
N PRO A 40 19.51 -6.08 -6.60
CA PRO A 40 20.44 -6.49 -5.54
C PRO A 40 20.26 -7.96 -5.15
N VAL A 41 19.02 -8.49 -5.18
CA VAL A 41 18.72 -9.91 -4.98
C VAL A 41 19.35 -10.79 -6.07
N MET A 42 19.29 -10.34 -7.32
CA MET A 42 19.91 -11.05 -8.45
C MET A 42 21.44 -11.14 -8.28
N ILE A 43 22.07 -10.01 -7.91
CA ILE A 43 23.51 -9.96 -7.62
C ILE A 43 23.84 -10.88 -6.44
N ALA A 44 23.05 -10.84 -5.35
CA ALA A 44 23.22 -11.69 -4.18
C ALA A 44 23.17 -13.18 -4.55
N ASN A 45 22.20 -13.59 -5.38
CA ASN A 45 22.08 -14.96 -5.85
C ASN A 45 23.31 -15.41 -6.67
N TYR A 46 23.84 -14.52 -7.51
CA TYR A 46 25.00 -14.81 -8.35
C TYR A 46 26.28 -15.00 -7.53
N VAL A 47 26.49 -14.17 -6.50
CA VAL A 47 27.71 -14.18 -5.67
C VAL A 47 27.61 -15.06 -4.43
N ARG A 48 26.45 -15.69 -4.17
CA ARG A 48 26.15 -16.46 -2.95
C ARG A 48 27.17 -17.51 -2.56
N ASN A 49 27.65 -18.29 -3.53
CA ASN A 49 28.56 -19.40 -3.26
C ASN A 49 29.99 -18.93 -2.99
N ALA A 50 30.42 -17.85 -3.64
CA ALA A 50 31.76 -17.30 -3.48
C ALA A 50 31.88 -16.34 -2.28
N PHE A 51 30.83 -15.54 -2.04
CA PHE A 51 30.79 -14.49 -1.03
C PHE A 51 29.48 -14.53 -0.24
N PRO A 52 29.32 -15.50 0.68
CA PRO A 52 28.07 -15.69 1.42
C PRO A 52 27.72 -14.47 2.30
N LEU A 53 28.71 -13.81 2.91
CA LEU A 53 28.47 -12.62 3.74
C LEU A 53 27.98 -11.43 2.91
N VAL A 54 28.57 -11.18 1.73
CA VAL A 54 28.13 -10.11 0.82
C VAL A 54 26.68 -10.35 0.38
N SER A 55 26.35 -11.60 0.05
CA SER A 55 25.00 -11.98 -0.38
C SER A 55 23.97 -11.80 0.73
N PHE A 56 24.34 -12.17 1.96
CA PHE A 56 23.50 -11.92 3.13
C PHE A 56 23.21 -10.43 3.34
N VAL A 57 24.24 -9.58 3.25
CA VAL A 57 24.07 -8.11 3.35
C VAL A 57 23.18 -7.58 2.22
N LEU A 58 23.34 -8.07 0.99
CA LEU A 58 22.50 -7.67 -0.15
C LEU A 58 21.03 -8.09 0.04
N TYR A 59 20.76 -9.29 0.56
CA TYR A 59 19.38 -9.70 0.87
C TYR A 59 18.75 -8.83 1.95
N LEU A 60 19.49 -8.52 3.02
CA LEU A 60 19.02 -7.61 4.06
C LEU A 60 18.74 -6.22 3.48
N ALA A 61 19.66 -5.66 2.69
CA ALA A 61 19.47 -4.38 2.03
C ALA A 61 18.24 -4.37 1.11
N SER A 62 18.03 -5.45 0.35
CA SER A 62 16.85 -5.62 -0.52
C SER A 62 15.55 -5.63 0.28
N TRP A 63 15.54 -6.27 1.45
CA TRP A 63 14.39 -6.29 2.33
C TRP A 63 14.03 -4.89 2.85
N PHE A 64 15.03 -4.09 3.26
CA PHE A 64 14.81 -2.70 3.64
C PHE A 64 14.34 -1.84 2.46
N LEU A 65 14.91 -2.02 1.27
CA LEU A 65 14.51 -1.31 0.05
C LEU A 65 13.05 -1.60 -0.32
N GLY A 66 12.56 -2.82 -0.11
CA GLY A 66 11.14 -3.15 -0.34
C GLY A 66 10.17 -2.26 0.46
N PHE A 67 10.48 -1.97 1.73
CA PHE A 67 9.67 -1.03 2.52
C PHE A 67 9.73 0.39 1.96
N VAL A 68 10.91 0.84 1.55
CA VAL A 68 11.10 2.17 0.96
C VAL A 68 10.26 2.32 -0.31
N ILE A 69 10.33 1.33 -1.21
CA ILE A 69 9.53 1.32 -2.44
C ILE A 69 8.03 1.28 -2.13
N GLN A 70 7.58 0.44 -1.19
CA GLN A 70 6.18 0.40 -0.79
C GLN A 70 5.69 1.77 -0.27
N MET A 71 6.46 2.42 0.58
CA MET A 71 6.17 3.78 1.08
C MET A 71 6.10 4.79 -0.06
N GLY A 72 7.05 4.71 -0.99
CA GLY A 72 7.13 5.54 -2.19
C GLY A 72 5.91 5.42 -3.08
N LEU A 73 5.48 4.18 -3.38
CA LEU A 73 4.29 3.92 -4.20
C LEU A 73 3.02 4.47 -3.54
N ILE A 74 2.88 4.33 -2.22
CA ILE A 74 1.75 4.90 -1.47
C ILE A 74 1.77 6.44 -1.54
N LYS A 75 2.94 7.07 -1.44
CA LYS A 75 3.06 8.53 -1.55
C LYS A 75 2.70 9.04 -2.94
N VAL A 76 3.14 8.33 -3.97
CA VAL A 76 2.78 8.63 -5.37
C VAL A 76 1.27 8.52 -5.55
N SER A 77 0.63 7.45 -5.07
CA SER A 77 -0.81 7.28 -5.20
C SER A 77 -1.60 8.35 -4.44
N LEU A 78 -1.12 8.77 -3.26
CA LEU A 78 -1.69 9.90 -2.51
C LEU A 78 -1.63 11.20 -3.32
N LYS A 79 -0.46 11.54 -3.90
CA LYS A 79 -0.32 12.73 -4.75
C LYS A 79 -1.32 12.72 -5.91
N PHE A 80 -1.46 11.60 -6.62
CA PHE A 80 -2.43 11.50 -7.72
C PHE A 80 -3.88 11.66 -7.25
N CYS A 81 -4.23 11.10 -6.09
CA CYS A 81 -5.54 11.33 -5.48
C CYS A 81 -5.76 12.80 -5.08
N ASP A 82 -4.70 13.53 -4.77
CA ASP A 82 -4.74 14.96 -4.42
C ASP A 82 -4.66 15.90 -5.63
N GLY A 83 -4.65 15.34 -6.85
CA GLY A 83 -4.51 16.13 -8.09
C GLY A 83 -3.09 16.66 -8.33
N ILE A 84 -2.10 16.20 -7.56
CA ILE A 84 -0.69 16.53 -7.70
C ILE A 84 -0.02 15.47 -8.58
N LYS A 85 0.82 15.89 -9.53
CA LYS A 85 1.61 14.94 -10.32
C LYS A 85 2.63 14.23 -9.43
N GLY A 86 2.59 12.90 -9.42
CA GLY A 86 3.64 12.09 -8.81
C GLY A 86 4.98 12.28 -9.53
N GLN A 87 6.08 12.11 -8.79
CA GLN A 87 7.44 12.21 -9.31
C GLN A 87 8.23 10.95 -8.95
N MET A 88 9.34 10.68 -9.63
CA MET A 88 10.12 9.46 -9.41
C MET A 88 10.94 9.52 -8.10
N ASP A 89 11.37 10.72 -7.70
CA ASP A 89 12.02 10.99 -6.42
C ASP A 89 11.10 10.74 -5.22
N ASP A 90 9.78 10.75 -5.43
CA ASP A 90 8.83 10.37 -4.38
C ASP A 90 9.04 8.95 -3.86
N LEU A 91 9.58 8.05 -4.70
CA LEU A 91 9.91 6.68 -4.30
C LEU A 91 10.83 6.61 -3.08
N LEU A 92 11.74 7.58 -2.95
CA LEU A 92 12.82 7.59 -1.96
C LEU A 92 12.69 8.79 -1.00
N SER A 93 11.50 9.39 -0.90
CA SER A 93 11.34 10.70 -0.24
C SER A 93 10.87 10.63 1.22
N SER A 94 10.68 9.44 1.79
CA SER A 94 10.06 9.24 3.12
C SER A 94 10.92 8.37 4.06
N PHE A 95 12.25 8.42 3.93
CA PHE A 95 13.15 7.63 4.77
C PHE A 95 13.04 7.95 6.26
N ASP A 96 12.66 9.17 6.62
CA ASP A 96 12.40 9.59 8.00
C ASP A 96 11.31 8.76 8.68
N ARG A 97 10.35 8.24 7.90
CA ARG A 97 9.24 7.41 8.39
C ARG A 97 9.53 5.92 8.34
N LEU A 98 10.66 5.50 7.78
CA LEU A 98 10.99 4.09 7.58
C LEU A 98 10.98 3.28 8.89
N PRO A 99 11.54 3.74 10.03
CA PRO A 99 11.51 2.97 11.26
C PRO A 99 10.09 2.71 11.78
N ALA A 100 9.23 3.74 11.75
CA ALA A 100 7.83 3.63 12.15
C ALA A 100 7.05 2.70 11.21
N PHE A 101 7.33 2.79 9.91
CA PHE A 101 6.71 1.96 8.88
C PHE A 101 7.05 0.48 9.05
N ILE A 102 8.33 0.16 9.28
CA ILE A 102 8.78 -1.22 9.52
C ILE A 102 8.15 -1.76 10.80
N ALA A 103 8.22 -1.00 11.90
CA ALA A 103 7.62 -1.40 13.17
C ALA A 103 6.10 -1.64 13.03
N GLY A 104 5.39 -0.75 12.35
CA GLY A 104 3.96 -0.88 12.08
C GLY A 104 3.64 -2.11 11.23
N SER A 105 4.44 -2.36 10.20
CA SER A 105 4.32 -3.54 9.34
C SER A 105 4.56 -4.85 10.09
N MET A 106 5.54 -4.87 11.01
CA MET A 106 5.79 -6.04 11.86
C MET A 106 4.63 -6.31 12.80
N VAL A 107 4.10 -5.29 13.48
CA VAL A 107 2.93 -5.44 14.36
C VAL A 107 1.70 -5.89 13.56
N TYR A 108 1.47 -5.30 12.38
CA TYR A 108 0.40 -5.70 11.47
C TYR A 108 0.52 -7.16 11.05
N ALA A 109 1.72 -7.60 10.66
CA ALA A 109 1.98 -8.99 10.30
C ALA A 109 1.69 -9.94 11.47
N LEU A 110 2.13 -9.62 12.69
CA LEU A 110 1.84 -10.43 13.88
C LEU A 110 0.33 -10.52 14.17
N ILE A 111 -0.41 -9.42 13.99
CA ILE A 111 -1.88 -9.43 14.13
C ILE A 111 -2.53 -10.35 13.11
N ILE A 112 -2.11 -10.30 11.84
CA ILE A 112 -2.66 -11.18 10.80
C ILE A 112 -2.34 -12.64 11.11
N ILE A 113 -1.08 -12.96 11.41
CA ILE A 113 -0.65 -14.33 11.69
C ILE A 113 -1.40 -14.86 12.92
N GLY A 114 -1.48 -14.08 14.01
CA GLY A 114 -2.25 -14.45 15.20
C GLY A 114 -3.74 -14.65 14.91
N GLY A 115 -4.33 -13.77 14.09
CA GLY A 115 -5.72 -13.90 13.66
C GLY A 115 -5.95 -15.17 12.84
N LEU A 116 -5.09 -15.47 11.88
CA LEU A 116 -5.16 -16.68 11.04
C LEU A 116 -4.91 -17.97 11.83
N MET A 117 -4.02 -17.93 12.84
CA MET A 117 -3.78 -19.06 13.75
C MET A 117 -5.01 -19.40 14.59
N LEU A 118 -5.82 -18.39 14.96
CA LEU A 118 -7.11 -18.63 15.60
C LEU A 118 -8.10 -19.18 14.59
N PHE A 119 -8.43 -18.42 13.55
CA PHE A 119 -9.31 -18.80 12.44
C PHE A 119 -9.11 -17.88 11.21
N ILE A 120 -9.46 -18.36 10.02
CA ILE A 120 -9.35 -17.55 8.77
C ILE A 120 -10.15 -16.23 8.87
N VAL A 121 -11.38 -16.29 9.39
CA VAL A 121 -12.29 -15.13 9.44
C VAL A 121 -11.75 -13.99 10.32
N PRO A 122 -11.35 -14.20 11.59
CA PRO A 122 -10.65 -13.20 12.40
C PRO A 122 -9.41 -12.61 11.73
N GLY A 123 -8.58 -13.44 11.08
CA GLY A 123 -7.40 -12.98 10.34
C GLY A 123 -7.75 -11.97 9.24
N VAL A 124 -8.77 -12.27 8.43
CA VAL A 124 -9.25 -11.37 7.37
C VAL A 124 -9.85 -10.07 7.96
N ILE A 125 -10.67 -10.19 9.01
CA ILE A 125 -11.30 -9.02 9.65
C ILE A 125 -10.25 -8.06 10.21
N TRP A 126 -9.22 -8.57 10.90
CA TRP A 126 -8.14 -7.74 11.43
C TRP A 126 -7.22 -7.22 10.34
N GLY A 127 -6.95 -8.02 9.30
CA GLY A 127 -6.24 -7.59 8.11
C GLY A 127 -6.87 -6.35 7.49
N ILE A 128 -8.19 -6.37 7.26
CA ILE A 128 -8.92 -5.20 6.75
C ILE A 128 -8.90 -4.06 7.75
N ARG A 129 -9.16 -4.34 9.04
CA ARG A 129 -9.23 -3.31 10.08
C ARG A 129 -7.97 -2.44 10.12
N PHE A 130 -6.82 -3.08 10.00
CA PHE A 130 -5.54 -2.43 10.17
C PHE A 130 -4.83 -2.09 8.85
N SER A 131 -5.40 -2.46 7.71
CA SER A 131 -4.80 -2.30 6.38
C SER A 131 -4.41 -0.88 5.96
N MET A 132 -5.04 0.15 6.52
CA MET A 132 -4.80 1.55 6.17
C MET A 132 -3.74 2.24 7.05
N PHE A 133 -3.10 1.51 7.97
CA PHE A 133 -2.03 2.06 8.81
C PHE A 133 -0.88 2.74 8.01
N PRO A 134 -0.47 2.26 6.81
CA PRO A 134 0.63 2.86 6.06
C PRO A 134 0.40 4.34 5.73
N TYR A 135 -0.84 4.69 5.35
CA TYR A 135 -1.23 6.06 5.00
C TYR A 135 -1.11 6.99 6.21
N PHE A 136 -1.53 6.54 7.40
CA PHE A 136 -1.43 7.35 8.62
C PHE A 136 0.00 7.62 9.07
N ILE A 137 0.93 6.68 8.83
CA ILE A 137 2.36 6.90 9.08
C ILE A 137 2.90 7.95 8.11
N LEU A 138 2.56 7.84 6.82
CA LEU A 138 3.13 8.69 5.78
C LEU A 138 2.58 10.12 5.80
N GLU A 139 1.29 10.29 6.10
CA GLU A 139 0.64 11.59 6.03
C GLU A 139 0.58 12.31 7.36
N LYS A 140 0.20 11.59 8.41
CA LYS A 140 0.02 12.17 9.74
C LYS A 140 1.25 11.97 10.62
N GLY A 141 2.27 11.29 10.11
CA GLY A 141 3.51 11.07 10.83
C GLY A 141 3.34 10.26 12.12
N LEU A 142 2.29 9.44 12.20
CA LEU A 142 1.97 8.70 13.42
C LEU A 142 3.00 7.60 13.68
N GLY A 143 3.17 7.28 14.96
CA GLY A 143 3.89 6.08 15.39
C GLY A 143 3.16 4.79 14.97
N PRO A 144 3.83 3.64 15.07
CA PRO A 144 3.34 2.37 14.54
C PRO A 144 2.00 1.94 15.17
N ILE A 145 1.86 2.09 16.49
CA ILE A 145 0.65 1.68 17.23
C ILE A 145 -0.48 2.69 17.00
N GLU A 146 -0.16 3.98 16.98
CA GLU A 146 -1.10 5.07 16.73
C GLU A 146 -1.69 4.96 15.33
N ALA A 147 -0.86 4.64 14.32
CA ALA A 147 -1.29 4.44 12.95
C ALA A 147 -2.24 3.24 12.80
N LEU A 148 -1.96 2.13 13.49
CA LEU A 148 -2.85 0.96 13.52
C LEU A 148 -4.19 1.30 14.19
N LYS A 149 -4.17 2.03 15.31
CA LYS A 149 -5.40 2.52 15.95
C LYS A 149 -6.21 3.40 15.01
N ALA A 150 -5.56 4.38 14.37
CA ALA A 150 -6.19 5.27 13.40
C ALA A 150 -6.80 4.50 12.21
N SER A 151 -6.10 3.49 11.68
CA SER A 151 -6.66 2.59 10.67
C SER A 151 -7.88 1.85 11.20
N GLY A 152 -7.82 1.32 12.41
CA GLY A 152 -8.91 0.57 13.01
C GLY A 152 -10.16 1.40 13.23
N GLU A 153 -10.01 2.67 13.61
CA GLU A 153 -11.10 3.65 13.70
C GLU A 153 -11.65 3.97 12.30
N THR A 154 -10.75 4.10 11.32
CA THR A 154 -11.10 4.51 9.95
C THR A 154 -11.89 3.47 9.18
N THR A 155 -11.53 2.21 9.38
CA THR A 155 -12.14 1.09 8.68
C THR A 155 -13.38 0.55 9.39
N ALA A 156 -13.66 0.95 10.64
CA ALA A 156 -14.67 0.34 11.50
C ALA A 156 -16.07 0.27 10.86
N GLY A 157 -16.46 1.33 10.15
CA GLY A 157 -17.76 1.45 9.48
C GLY A 157 -17.79 1.03 8.01
N ALA A 158 -16.66 0.55 7.45
CA ALA A 158 -16.51 0.25 6.03
C ALA A 158 -15.90 -1.14 5.76
N LYS A 159 -15.83 -2.01 6.76
CA LYS A 159 -15.14 -3.31 6.64
C LYS A 159 -15.65 -4.17 5.48
N TRP A 160 -16.96 -4.18 5.25
CA TRP A 160 -17.56 -4.94 4.15
C TRP A 160 -17.23 -4.34 2.78
N ASP A 161 -17.35 -3.02 2.65
CA ASP A 161 -16.97 -2.32 1.41
C ASP A 161 -15.48 -2.49 1.10
N LEU A 162 -14.62 -2.45 2.12
CA LEU A 162 -13.17 -2.69 1.99
C LEU A 162 -12.86 -4.15 1.66
N PHE A 163 -13.57 -5.13 2.24
CA PHE A 163 -13.43 -6.54 1.88
C PHE A 163 -13.75 -6.76 0.39
N LEU A 164 -14.88 -6.21 -0.08
CA LEU A 164 -15.28 -6.31 -1.48
C LEU A 164 -14.30 -5.59 -2.41
N LEU A 165 -13.79 -4.43 -2.00
CA LEU A 165 -12.74 -3.73 -2.75
C LEU A 165 -11.48 -4.60 -2.85
N TRP A 166 -11.00 -5.17 -1.74
CA TRP A 166 -9.84 -6.07 -1.73
C TRP A 166 -10.02 -7.26 -2.66
N LEU A 167 -11.18 -7.90 -2.59
CA LEU A 167 -11.52 -9.03 -3.47
C LEU A 167 -11.48 -8.60 -4.94
N LEU A 168 -12.11 -7.48 -5.28
CA LEU A 168 -12.17 -7.00 -6.65
C LEU A 168 -10.82 -6.54 -7.20
N LEU A 169 -10.02 -5.83 -6.39
CA LEU A 169 -8.64 -5.47 -6.76
C LEU A 169 -7.76 -6.72 -6.92
N GLY A 170 -7.95 -7.74 -6.09
CA GLY A 170 -7.30 -9.04 -6.22
C GLY A 170 -7.65 -9.73 -7.55
N LEU A 171 -8.93 -9.74 -7.92
CA LEU A 171 -9.38 -10.29 -9.20
C LEU A 171 -8.85 -9.50 -10.40
N ILE A 172 -8.82 -8.17 -10.32
CA ILE A 172 -8.24 -7.30 -11.36
C ILE A 172 -6.75 -7.61 -11.55
N ASN A 173 -5.99 -7.72 -10.45
CA ASN A 173 -4.58 -8.09 -10.52
C ASN A 173 -4.36 -9.50 -11.06
N LEU A 174 -5.20 -10.47 -10.66
CA LEU A 174 -5.15 -11.83 -11.20
C LEU A 174 -5.41 -11.85 -12.71
N ALA A 175 -6.37 -11.08 -13.21
CA ALA A 175 -6.56 -10.90 -14.64
C ALA A 175 -5.32 -10.28 -15.32
N GLY A 176 -4.66 -9.33 -14.65
CA GLY A 176 -3.38 -8.77 -15.09
C GLY A 176 -2.26 -9.81 -15.24
N VAL A 177 -2.18 -10.80 -14.34
CA VAL A 177 -1.24 -11.93 -14.45
C VAL A 177 -1.54 -12.77 -15.70
N ILE A 178 -2.81 -13.10 -15.93
CA ILE A 178 -3.28 -13.95 -17.03
C ILE A 178 -2.92 -13.32 -18.39
N VAL A 179 -2.94 -11.98 -18.50
CA VAL A 179 -2.53 -11.23 -19.70
C VAL A 179 -1.00 -11.01 -19.70
N PHE A 180 -0.25 -12.10 -19.61
CA PHE A 180 1.21 -12.19 -19.81
C PHE A 180 2.09 -11.25 -18.96
N VAL A 181 1.75 -11.00 -17.69
CA VAL A 181 2.53 -10.13 -16.77
C VAL A 181 2.54 -8.65 -17.18
N ILE A 182 2.43 -8.31 -18.47
CA ILE A 182 2.28 -6.94 -18.97
C ILE A 182 1.01 -6.30 -18.38
N GLY A 183 -0.05 -7.09 -18.19
CA GLY A 183 -1.26 -6.64 -17.51
C GLY A 183 -1.00 -6.10 -16.09
N LEU A 184 -0.01 -6.64 -15.36
CA LEU A 184 0.33 -6.17 -14.02
C LEU A 184 0.86 -4.73 -13.98
N PHE A 185 1.49 -4.26 -15.07
CA PHE A 185 1.94 -2.86 -15.18
C PHE A 185 0.78 -1.87 -15.20
N VAL A 186 -0.44 -2.34 -15.47
CA VAL A 186 -1.67 -1.53 -15.41
C VAL A 186 -2.46 -1.82 -14.16
N THR A 187 -2.62 -3.09 -13.79
CA THR A 187 -3.51 -3.47 -12.69
C THR A 187 -2.95 -3.10 -11.32
N ILE A 188 -1.62 -3.18 -11.12
CA ILE A 188 -0.98 -2.79 -9.85
C ILE A 188 -1.17 -1.29 -9.58
N PRO A 189 -0.90 -0.37 -10.53
CA PRO A 189 -1.16 1.05 -10.33
C PRO A 189 -2.65 1.36 -10.15
N VAL A 190 -3.52 0.67 -10.88
CA VAL A 190 -4.98 0.84 -10.69
C VAL A 190 -5.36 0.46 -9.27
N ALA A 191 -4.85 -0.66 -8.75
CA ALA A 191 -5.12 -1.10 -7.39
C ALA A 191 -4.58 -0.12 -6.35
N MET A 192 -3.36 0.40 -6.51
CA MET A 192 -2.81 1.36 -5.54
C MET A 192 -3.63 2.66 -5.50
N VAL A 193 -3.99 3.20 -6.66
CA VAL A 193 -4.72 4.47 -6.77
C VAL A 193 -6.16 4.29 -6.28
N ALA A 194 -6.83 3.21 -6.68
CA ALA A 194 -8.19 2.91 -6.22
C ALA A 194 -8.24 2.70 -4.69
N TYR A 195 -7.26 2.00 -4.13
CA TYR A 195 -7.20 1.78 -2.69
C TYR A 195 -6.90 3.07 -1.92
N THR A 196 -6.07 3.95 -2.49
CA THR A 196 -5.79 5.29 -1.93
C THR A 196 -7.00 6.21 -2.01
N TYR A 197 -7.78 6.14 -3.09
CA TYR A 197 -9.05 6.86 -3.20
C TYR A 197 -10.03 6.44 -2.09
N ALA A 198 -10.15 5.14 -1.82
CA ALA A 198 -10.97 4.64 -0.72
C ALA A 198 -10.46 5.14 0.64
N TYR A 199 -9.13 5.15 0.85
CA TYR A 199 -8.52 5.75 2.03
C TYR A 199 -8.92 7.23 2.19
N ARG A 200 -8.76 8.06 1.16
CA ARG A 200 -9.10 9.50 1.20
C ARG A 200 -10.56 9.74 1.58
N LYS A 201 -11.49 8.96 1.01
CA LYS A 201 -12.91 9.06 1.35
C LYS A 201 -13.19 8.68 2.80
N LEU A 202 -12.61 7.59 3.29
CA LEU A 202 -12.83 7.14 4.67
C LEU A 202 -12.16 8.04 5.71
N ALA A 203 -10.95 8.52 5.44
CA ALA A 203 -10.22 9.41 6.34
C ALA A 203 -10.86 10.81 6.38
N GLY A 204 -11.24 11.37 5.23
CA GLY A 204 -11.91 12.68 5.16
C GLY A 204 -13.29 12.68 5.84
N ASP A 205 -14.05 11.60 5.72
CA ASP A 205 -15.32 11.41 6.44
C ASP A 205 -15.17 11.48 7.97
N ILE A 206 -14.01 11.08 8.50
CA ILE A 206 -13.74 11.08 9.94
C ILE A 206 -13.26 12.44 10.42
N GLU A 207 -12.43 13.10 9.63
CA GLU A 207 -12.02 14.49 9.87
C GLU A 207 -13.24 15.41 9.89
N MET A 208 -14.17 15.28 8.93
CA MET A 208 -15.42 16.05 8.95
C MET A 208 -16.34 15.73 10.15
N LYS A 209 -16.25 14.52 10.73
CA LYS A 209 -17.05 14.12 11.90
C LYS A 209 -16.41 14.45 13.24
N ARG A 210 -15.12 14.78 13.25
CA ARG A 210 -14.44 15.36 14.41
C ARG A 210 -14.48 16.87 14.22
N PRO A 211 -15.48 17.59 14.76
CA PRO A 211 -15.43 19.05 14.74
C PRO A 211 -14.11 19.46 15.39
N GLU A 212 -13.40 20.36 14.71
CA GLU A 212 -12.10 20.90 15.08
C GLU A 212 -12.03 21.15 16.59
N TYR A 213 -11.13 20.45 17.29
CA TYR A 213 -10.56 21.06 18.48
C TYR A 213 -9.55 22.06 17.95
N ASN A 214 -9.97 23.32 17.86
CA ASN A 214 -9.08 24.46 17.86
C ASN A 214 -8.00 24.23 18.92
N ILE A 215 -6.74 24.20 18.48
CA ILE A 215 -5.59 24.59 19.31
C ILE A 215 -4.70 25.47 18.46
#